data_AF-A0A7X7SKW5-F1
#
_entry.id   AF-A0A7X7SKW5-F1
#
_cell.length_a   1.000
_cell.length_b   1.000
_cell.length_c   1.000
_cell.angle_alpha   90.00
_cell.angle_beta   90.00
_cell.angle_gamma   90.00
#
_symmetry.space_group_name_H-M   'P 1'
#
loop_
_entity.id
_entity.type
_entity.pdbx_description
1 polymer ?
#
loop_
_entity_poly.entity_id
_entity_poly.type
_entity_poly.pdbx_seq_one_letter_code
_entity_poly.pdbx_strand_id
1 'polypeptide(L)'
;MARPTRIPSRRLPESVRRRLEVTTAMAWEALVEQHVHEANEFVSLLRGRMDMEDALALYLAEMDLDETMATAVRTRVLVALEPAEPAEPRAQPGEAEPLRLPSLPVPEIDEDDAGWRRFRPDALVRGIRRRQQRSAETETMIELALARAEEAVMQTHVDNAIGFTALLDDYVGIGRAVSYYLGAVLLSGSRAHSVLQRTMARLADVHLPR
;
A
#
# COMPACT_ATOMS: atom_id res chain seq x y z
N MET A 1 -19.48 -14.87 19.07
CA MET A 1 -18.74 -13.62 18.81
C MET A 1 -18.61 -12.85 20.11
N ALA A 2 -17.38 -12.66 20.61
CA ALA A 2 -17.13 -11.89 21.83
C ALA A 2 -17.18 -10.39 21.49
N ARG A 3 -18.00 -9.61 22.22
CA ARG A 3 -18.04 -8.15 22.08
C ARG A 3 -16.68 -7.56 22.48
N PRO A 4 -16.16 -6.54 21.77
CA PRO A 4 -14.95 -5.84 22.19
C PRO A 4 -15.18 -5.28 23.61
N THR A 5 -14.34 -5.74 24.53
CA THR A 5 -14.50 -5.45 25.96
C THR A 5 -14.00 -4.03 26.22
N ARG A 6 -14.90 -3.04 26.19
CA ARG A 6 -14.62 -1.70 26.72
C ARG A 6 -14.41 -1.84 28.24
N ILE A 7 -13.17 -1.84 28.75
CA ILE A 7 -12.85 -1.30 30.10
C ILE A 7 -13.69 -0.03 30.27
N PRO A 8 -14.41 0.09 31.38
CA PRO A 8 -14.95 1.39 31.76
C PRO A 8 -13.76 2.34 31.97
N SER A 9 -13.53 3.21 30.98
CA SER A 9 -12.50 4.27 30.96
C SER A 9 -12.44 5.13 32.24
N ARG A 10 -13.49 5.05 33.06
CA ARG A 10 -13.58 5.61 34.41
C ARG A 10 -12.54 5.08 35.41
N ARG A 11 -11.86 3.95 35.16
CA ARG A 11 -10.86 3.38 36.09
C ARG A 11 -9.40 3.75 35.80
N LEU A 12 -9.10 4.35 34.65
CA LEU A 12 -7.73 4.77 34.34
C LEU A 12 -7.44 6.17 34.89
N PRO A 13 -6.23 6.42 35.43
CA PRO A 13 -5.79 7.78 35.75
C PRO A 13 -5.87 8.70 34.53
N GLU A 14 -6.14 9.99 34.74
CA GLU A 14 -6.27 10.97 33.66
C GLU A 14 -5.02 11.05 32.77
N SER A 15 -3.84 10.98 33.37
CA SER A 15 -2.57 10.97 32.63
C SER A 15 -2.42 9.74 31.73
N VAL A 16 -3.03 8.61 32.07
CA VAL A 16 -3.01 7.38 31.25
C VAL A 16 -4.04 7.50 30.13
N ARG A 17 -5.23 8.05 30.42
CA ARG A 17 -6.25 8.31 29.39
C ARG A 17 -5.72 9.22 28.29
N ARG A 18 -5.10 10.34 28.67
CA ARG A 18 -4.52 11.28 27.70
C ARG A 18 -3.41 10.63 26.86
N ARG A 19 -2.55 9.82 27.48
CA ARG A 19 -1.52 9.07 26.75
C ARG A 19 -2.16 8.06 25.79
N LEU A 20 -3.21 7.36 26.21
CA LEU A 20 -3.92 6.40 25.37
C LEU A 20 -4.58 7.08 24.16
N GLU A 21 -5.17 8.26 24.33
CA GLU A 21 -5.70 9.06 23.23
C GLU A 21 -4.61 9.43 22.21
N VAL A 22 -3.46 9.91 22.70
CA VAL A 22 -2.30 10.22 21.84
C VAL A 22 -1.78 8.97 21.12
N THR A 23 -1.60 7.86 21.84
CA THR A 23 -1.14 6.60 21.23
C THR A 23 -2.16 6.05 20.21
N THR A 24 -3.47 6.24 20.44
CA THR A 24 -4.50 5.89 19.46
C THR A 24 -4.38 6.75 18.20
N ALA A 25 -4.19 8.06 18.35
CA ALA A 25 -3.99 8.97 17.21
C ALA A 25 -2.70 8.63 16.45
N MET A 26 -1.60 8.34 17.15
CA MET A 26 -0.35 7.90 16.53
C MET A 26 -0.49 6.58 15.78
N ALA A 27 -1.22 5.62 16.34
CA ALA A 27 -1.46 4.33 15.68
C ALA A 27 -2.30 4.50 14.42
N TRP A 28 -3.32 5.36 14.45
CA TRP A 28 -4.10 5.70 13.26
C TRP A 28 -3.23 6.37 12.19
N GLU A 29 -2.41 7.34 12.58
CA GLU A 29 -1.51 8.04 11.65
C GLU A 29 -0.49 7.07 11.03
N ALA A 30 0.10 6.17 11.82
CA ALA A 30 1.02 5.15 11.33
C ALA A 30 0.36 4.20 10.31
N LEU A 31 -0.91 3.83 10.52
CA LEU A 31 -1.66 3.02 9.56
C LEU A 31 -1.91 3.79 8.26
N VAL A 32 -2.31 5.06 8.35
CA VAL A 32 -2.47 5.92 7.17
C VAL A 32 -1.16 6.05 6.42
N GLU A 33 -0.06 6.33 7.11
CA GLU A 33 1.27 6.42 6.50
C GLU A 33 1.67 5.12 5.79
N GLN A 34 1.46 3.96 6.44
CA GLN A 34 1.75 2.67 5.83
C GLN A 34 0.89 2.42 4.58
N HIS A 35 -0.40 2.74 4.62
CA HIS A 35 -1.26 2.61 3.45
C HIS A 35 -0.87 3.57 2.33
N VAL A 36 -0.47 4.80 2.63
CA VAL A 36 0.04 5.76 1.63
C VAL A 36 1.32 5.22 0.98
N HIS A 37 2.23 4.66 1.78
CA HIS A 37 3.45 4.06 1.26
C HIS A 37 3.14 2.89 0.30
N GLU A 38 2.35 1.91 0.73
CA GLU A 38 2.02 0.74 -0.09
C GLU A 38 1.15 1.09 -1.30
N ALA A 39 0.24 2.06 -1.19
CA ALA A 39 -0.56 2.54 -2.33
C ALA A 39 0.32 3.21 -3.39
N ASN A 40 1.30 4.02 -2.99
CA ASN A 40 2.25 4.63 -3.93
C ASN A 40 3.10 3.59 -4.64
N GLU A 41 3.58 2.59 -3.91
CA GLU A 41 4.33 1.45 -4.46
C GLU A 41 3.47 0.65 -5.45
N PHE A 42 2.21 0.36 -5.08
CA PHE A 42 1.24 -0.35 -5.92
C PHE A 42 0.94 0.41 -7.22
N VAL A 43 0.63 1.70 -7.14
CA VAL A 43 0.37 2.56 -8.30
C VAL A 43 1.62 2.66 -9.19
N SER A 44 2.81 2.77 -8.59
CA SER A 44 4.07 2.82 -9.33
C SER A 44 4.37 1.51 -10.06
N LEU A 45 4.08 0.36 -9.44
CA LEU A 45 4.25 -0.96 -10.04
C LEU A 45 3.37 -1.16 -11.29
N LEU A 46 2.15 -0.62 -11.26
CA LEU A 46 1.16 -0.75 -12.34
C LEU A 46 1.26 0.34 -13.41
N ARG A 47 2.20 1.28 -13.28
CA ARG A 47 2.43 2.34 -14.26
C ARG A 47 2.65 1.76 -15.66
N GLY A 48 1.88 2.25 -16.63
CA GLY A 48 1.91 1.79 -18.02
C GLY A 48 1.10 0.53 -18.30
N ARG A 49 0.46 -0.07 -17.28
CA ARG A 49 -0.48 -1.19 -17.41
C ARG A 49 -1.92 -0.82 -17.04
N MET A 50 -2.06 0.13 -16.11
CA MET A 50 -3.35 0.63 -15.61
C MET A 50 -3.25 2.16 -15.43
N ASP A 51 -4.39 2.85 -15.50
CA ASP A 51 -4.45 4.25 -15.10
C ASP A 51 -4.15 4.41 -13.61
N MET A 52 -3.59 5.55 -13.23
CA MET A 52 -3.21 5.86 -11.86
C MET A 52 -4.43 5.86 -10.92
N GLU A 53 -5.54 6.48 -11.34
CA GLU A 53 -6.75 6.58 -10.52
C GLU A 53 -7.41 5.20 -10.37
N ASP A 54 -7.43 4.41 -11.45
CA ASP A 54 -7.93 3.03 -11.44
C ASP A 54 -7.11 2.14 -10.50
N ALA A 55 -5.77 2.24 -10.55
CA ALA A 55 -4.88 1.48 -9.68
C ALA A 55 -5.08 1.86 -8.20
N LEU A 56 -5.24 3.14 -7.91
CA LEU A 56 -5.51 3.61 -6.55
C LEU A 56 -6.90 3.17 -6.08
N ALA A 57 -7.93 3.26 -6.93
CA ALA A 57 -9.27 2.79 -6.60
C ALA A 57 -9.29 1.29 -6.30
N LEU A 58 -8.57 0.49 -7.11
CA LEU A 58 -8.39 -0.94 -6.89
C LEU A 58 -7.71 -1.23 -5.54
N TYR A 59 -6.60 -0.56 -5.24
CA TYR A 59 -5.91 -0.72 -3.95
C TYR A 59 -6.84 -0.44 -2.76
N LEU A 60 -7.55 0.70 -2.78
CA LEU A 60 -8.43 1.10 -1.68
C LEU A 60 -9.58 0.11 -1.48
N ALA A 61 -10.12 -0.44 -2.58
CA ALA A 61 -11.19 -1.44 -2.54
C ALA A 61 -10.69 -2.78 -1.98
N GLU A 62 -9.57 -3.30 -2.49
CA GLU A 62 -9.03 -4.60 -2.07
C GLU A 62 -8.49 -4.58 -0.63
N MET A 63 -7.97 -3.43 -0.17
CA MET A 63 -7.55 -3.29 1.22
C MET A 63 -8.71 -3.15 2.21
N ASP A 64 -9.95 -2.97 1.73
CA ASP A 64 -11.18 -2.80 2.53
C ASP A 64 -11.05 -1.70 3.58
N LEU A 65 -10.61 -0.51 3.15
CA LEU A 65 -10.43 0.64 4.02
C LEU A 65 -11.76 1.33 4.33
N ASP A 66 -11.94 1.78 5.58
CA ASP A 66 -13.08 2.63 5.91
C ASP A 66 -12.99 3.98 5.17
N GLU A 67 -14.13 4.62 4.93
CA GLU A 67 -14.22 5.86 4.13
C GLU A 67 -13.27 6.96 4.62
N THR A 68 -13.08 7.08 5.93
CA THR A 68 -12.22 8.11 6.53
C THR A 68 -10.76 7.86 6.18
N MET A 69 -10.30 6.63 6.37
CA MET A 69 -8.93 6.23 6.03
C MET A 69 -8.69 6.24 4.52
N ALA A 70 -9.65 5.74 3.74
CA ALA A 70 -9.57 5.74 2.28
C ALA A 70 -9.44 7.16 1.72
N THR A 71 -10.21 8.11 2.25
CA THR A 71 -10.10 9.54 1.88
C THR A 71 -8.72 10.10 2.23
N ALA A 72 -8.23 9.86 3.46
CA ALA A 72 -6.92 10.35 3.89
C ALA A 72 -5.77 9.79 3.03
N VAL A 73 -5.81 8.48 2.74
CA VAL A 73 -4.83 7.81 1.89
C VAL A 73 -4.90 8.35 0.47
N ARG A 74 -6.10 8.43 -0.13
CA ARG A 74 -6.30 8.95 -1.48
C ARG A 74 -5.73 10.36 -1.64
N THR A 75 -6.08 11.28 -0.74
CA THR A 75 -5.59 12.67 -0.80
C THR A 75 -4.07 12.73 -0.72
N ARG A 76 -3.44 11.98 0.20
CA ARG A 76 -1.99 11.99 0.37
C ARG A 76 -1.24 11.34 -0.80
N VAL A 77 -1.79 10.27 -1.36
CA VAL A 77 -1.23 9.63 -2.56
C VAL A 77 -1.29 10.57 -3.76
N LEU A 78 -2.44 11.24 -3.98
CA LEU A 78 -2.57 12.21 -5.08
C LEU A 78 -1.58 13.38 -4.93
N VAL A 79 -1.38 13.90 -3.72
CA VAL A 79 -0.38 14.93 -3.44
C VAL A 79 1.05 14.43 -3.68
N ALA A 80 1.34 13.17 -3.32
CA ALA A 80 2.66 12.58 -3.54
C ALA A 80 2.98 12.27 -5.01
N LEU A 81 1.93 12.03 -5.82
CA LEU A 81 2.03 11.70 -7.24
C LEU A 81 1.98 12.93 -8.15
N GLU A 82 1.58 14.09 -7.62
CA GLU A 82 1.74 15.35 -8.32
C GLU A 82 3.22 15.44 -8.72
N PRO A 83 3.54 15.45 -10.03
CA PRO A 83 4.92 15.53 -10.45
C PRO A 83 5.48 16.77 -9.80
N ALA A 84 6.54 16.61 -8.99
CA ALA A 84 7.38 17.74 -8.63
C ALA A 84 7.71 18.38 -9.97
N GLU A 85 7.07 19.53 -10.29
CA GLU A 85 7.34 20.24 -11.52
C GLU A 85 8.87 20.26 -11.59
N PRO A 86 9.49 19.71 -12.66
CA PRO A 86 10.92 19.83 -12.79
C PRO A 86 11.15 21.32 -12.72
N ALA A 87 11.72 21.81 -11.61
CA ALA A 87 12.01 23.21 -11.43
C ALA A 87 12.76 23.59 -12.69
N GLU A 88 12.10 24.31 -13.59
CA GLU A 88 12.64 24.56 -14.91
C GLU A 88 14.06 25.06 -14.66
N PRO A 89 15.10 24.40 -15.19
CA PRO A 89 16.43 24.96 -15.08
C PRO A 89 16.30 26.33 -15.74
N ARG A 90 16.32 27.39 -14.92
CA ARG A 90 16.31 28.79 -15.37
C ARG A 90 17.22 28.85 -16.58
N ALA A 91 16.63 28.98 -17.76
CA ALA A 91 17.36 29.02 -19.00
C ALA A 91 18.34 30.19 -18.89
N GLN A 92 19.62 29.89 -18.75
CA GLN A 92 20.66 30.86 -19.05
C GLN A 92 20.57 31.10 -20.56
N PRO A 93 20.39 32.34 -21.02
CA PRO A 93 20.33 32.63 -22.44
C PRO A 93 21.73 32.52 -23.02
N GLY A 94 21.96 31.45 -23.77
CA GLY A 94 23.16 31.25 -24.58
C GLY A 94 23.85 29.96 -24.25
N GLU A 95 23.66 28.95 -25.11
CA GLU A 95 24.78 28.30 -25.79
C GLU A 95 24.28 27.21 -26.76
N ALA A 96 24.65 27.42 -28.03
CA ALA A 96 24.93 26.45 -29.10
C ALA A 96 23.84 25.47 -29.59
N GLU A 97 23.39 25.73 -30.83
CA GLU A 97 22.87 24.74 -31.78
C GLU A 97 23.76 23.47 -31.84
N PRO A 98 23.18 22.26 -31.73
CA PRO A 98 23.88 21.06 -32.12
C PRO A 98 23.76 20.83 -33.64
N LEU A 99 24.93 20.74 -34.27
CA LEU A 99 25.15 20.36 -35.67
C LEU A 99 24.36 19.11 -36.06
N ARG A 100 23.54 19.24 -37.11
CA ARG A 100 22.92 18.11 -37.83
C ARG A 100 24.00 17.28 -38.52
N LEU A 101 24.11 16.00 -38.13
CA LEU A 101 24.86 14.99 -38.88
C LEU A 101 24.09 14.58 -40.16
N PRO A 102 24.79 14.24 -41.25
CA PRO A 102 24.16 13.76 -42.48
C PRO A 102 23.55 12.36 -42.29
N SER A 103 22.33 12.21 -42.79
CA SER A 103 21.49 11.01 -42.77
C SER A 103 22.20 9.82 -43.44
N LEU A 104 22.25 8.68 -42.75
CA LEU A 104 22.59 7.39 -43.36
C LEU A 104 21.47 6.94 -44.31
N PRO A 105 21.79 6.22 -45.41
CA PRO A 105 20.78 5.69 -46.31
C PRO A 105 19.93 4.64 -45.58
N VAL A 106 18.62 4.89 -45.54
CA VAL A 106 17.61 3.95 -45.09
C VAL A 106 17.61 2.76 -46.05
N PRO A 107 17.75 1.51 -45.58
CA PRO A 107 17.52 0.37 -46.46
C PRO A 107 16.06 0.40 -46.90
N GLU A 108 15.82 0.42 -48.21
CA GLU A 108 14.51 0.23 -48.81
C GLU A 108 13.93 -1.08 -48.28
N ILE A 109 12.96 -0.95 -47.37
CA ILE A 109 12.12 -2.08 -46.96
C ILE A 109 11.09 -2.19 -48.08
N ASP A 110 11.16 -3.26 -48.87
CA ASP A 110 10.13 -3.62 -49.85
C ASP A 110 8.73 -3.51 -49.22
N GLU A 111 8.00 -2.43 -49.56
CA GLU A 111 6.71 -2.08 -48.96
C GLU A 111 5.59 -3.04 -49.37
N ASP A 112 5.81 -3.90 -50.37
CA ASP A 112 4.77 -4.76 -50.94
C ASP A 112 4.60 -6.13 -50.24
N ASP A 113 5.54 -6.53 -49.36
CA ASP A 113 5.54 -7.87 -48.74
C ASP A 113 5.12 -7.86 -47.25
N ALA A 114 4.97 -6.67 -46.65
CA ALA A 114 4.60 -6.49 -45.25
C ALA A 114 3.08 -6.61 -44.97
N GLY A 115 2.23 -6.35 -45.98
CA GLY A 115 0.78 -6.26 -45.82
C GLY A 115 0.08 -7.60 -45.53
N TRP A 116 0.47 -8.68 -46.22
CA TRP A 116 -0.18 -10.00 -46.10
C TRP A 116 0.28 -10.81 -44.89
N ARG A 117 1.47 -10.51 -44.32
CA ARG A 117 1.97 -11.18 -43.11
C ARG A 117 1.20 -10.77 -41.84
N ARG A 118 0.56 -9.59 -41.86
CA ARG A 118 -0.31 -9.09 -40.76
C ARG A 118 -1.58 -9.92 -40.57
N PHE A 119 -2.03 -10.62 -41.61
CA PHE A 119 -3.25 -11.45 -41.59
C PHE A 119 -2.97 -12.95 -41.51
N ARG A 120 -1.73 -13.36 -41.20
CA ARG A 120 -1.45 -14.77 -40.90
C ARG A 120 -2.21 -15.17 -39.63
N PRO A 121 -3.08 -16.19 -39.66
CA PRO A 121 -3.80 -16.65 -38.47
C PRO A 121 -2.86 -16.99 -37.30
N ASP A 122 -1.65 -17.48 -37.60
CA ASP A 122 -0.61 -17.72 -36.58
C ASP A 122 -0.08 -16.43 -35.92
N ALA A 123 -0.05 -15.31 -36.63
CA ALA A 123 0.35 -14.02 -36.06
C ALA A 123 -0.77 -13.45 -35.17
N LEU A 124 -2.04 -13.64 -35.55
CA LEU A 124 -3.21 -13.28 -34.74
C LEU A 124 -3.31 -14.12 -33.46
N VAL A 125 -3.17 -15.44 -33.55
CA VAL A 125 -3.17 -16.34 -32.38
C VAL A 125 -2.01 -16.01 -31.43
N ARG A 126 -0.80 -15.73 -31.97
CA ARG A 126 0.32 -15.25 -31.16
C ARG A 126 0.05 -13.89 -30.52
N GLY A 127 -0.63 -12.98 -31.21
CA GLY A 127 -1.05 -11.69 -30.67
C GLY A 127 -2.05 -11.83 -29.51
N ILE A 128 -3.04 -12.71 -29.66
CA ILE A 128 -4.04 -13.00 -28.62
C ILE A 128 -3.37 -13.67 -27.41
N ARG A 129 -2.54 -14.69 -27.62
CA ARG A 129 -1.78 -15.34 -26.54
C ARG A 129 -0.88 -14.36 -25.80
N ARG A 130 -0.20 -13.45 -26.50
CA ARG A 130 0.62 -12.39 -25.87
C ARG A 130 -0.23 -11.42 -25.04
N ARG A 131 -1.45 -11.08 -25.49
CA ARG A 131 -2.37 -10.23 -24.71
C ARG A 131 -2.88 -10.95 -23.46
N GLN A 132 -3.29 -12.21 -23.59
CA GLN A 132 -3.71 -13.04 -22.45
C GLN A 132 -2.57 -13.21 -21.44
N GLN A 133 -1.36 -13.53 -21.92
CA GLN A 133 -0.19 -13.67 -21.07
C GLN A 133 0.12 -12.38 -20.29
N ARG A 134 0.05 -11.22 -20.95
CA ARG A 134 0.23 -9.91 -20.27
C ARG A 134 -0.87 -9.62 -19.25
N SER A 135 -2.10 -10.03 -19.51
CA SER A 135 -3.21 -9.92 -18.54
C SER A 135 -2.91 -10.76 -17.30
N ALA A 136 -2.59 -12.04 -17.50
CA ALA A 136 -2.28 -12.98 -16.41
C ALA A 136 -1.06 -12.51 -15.59
N GLU A 137 -0.02 -12.01 -16.25
CA GLU A 137 1.14 -11.43 -15.56
C GLU A 137 0.75 -10.21 -14.71
N THR A 138 -0.14 -9.36 -15.23
CA THR A 138 -0.63 -8.18 -14.50
C THR A 138 -1.48 -8.57 -13.30
N GLU A 139 -2.37 -9.54 -13.46
CA GLU A 139 -3.18 -10.11 -12.37
C GLU A 139 -2.30 -10.70 -11.26
N THR A 140 -1.30 -11.51 -11.62
CA THR A 140 -0.35 -12.05 -10.63
C THR A 140 0.44 -10.95 -9.92
N MET A 141 0.86 -9.90 -10.63
CA MET A 141 1.54 -8.76 -9.99
C MET A 141 0.63 -8.02 -9.01
N ILE A 142 -0.64 -7.83 -9.37
CA ILE A 142 -1.65 -7.21 -8.49
C ILE A 142 -1.80 -8.03 -7.21
N GLU A 143 -2.02 -9.34 -7.33
CA GLU A 143 -2.19 -10.24 -6.18
C GLU A 143 -0.99 -10.22 -5.24
N LEU A 144 0.23 -10.31 -5.79
CA LEU A 144 1.45 -10.30 -4.99
C LEU A 144 1.68 -8.95 -4.31
N ALA A 145 1.38 -7.84 -4.99
CA ALA A 145 1.54 -6.51 -4.43
C ALA A 145 0.52 -6.25 -3.31
N LEU A 146 -0.74 -6.68 -3.48
CA LEU A 146 -1.75 -6.61 -2.43
C LEU A 146 -1.38 -7.48 -1.23
N ALA A 147 -0.90 -8.71 -1.45
CA ALA A 147 -0.44 -9.58 -0.38
C ALA A 147 0.75 -8.97 0.41
N ARG A 148 1.70 -8.35 -0.29
CA ARG A 148 2.81 -7.61 0.34
C ARG A 148 2.30 -6.45 1.19
N ALA A 149 1.38 -5.66 0.64
CA ALA A 149 0.80 -4.52 1.34
C ALA A 149 0.02 -4.97 2.59
N GLU A 150 -0.75 -6.06 2.50
CA GLU A 150 -1.49 -6.61 3.64
C GLU A 150 -0.55 -7.05 4.76
N GLU A 151 0.56 -7.72 4.42
CA GLU A 151 1.56 -8.11 5.40
C GLU A 151 2.21 -6.90 6.09
N ALA A 152 2.54 -5.85 5.34
CA ALA A 152 3.15 -4.64 5.90
C ALA A 152 2.19 -3.87 6.82
N VAL A 153 0.90 -3.81 6.47
CA VAL A 153 -0.16 -3.23 7.31
C VAL A 153 -0.40 -4.08 8.55
N MET A 154 -0.43 -5.41 8.42
CA MET A 154 -0.51 -6.33 9.57
C MET A 154 0.66 -6.13 10.53
N GLN A 155 1.87 -5.93 10.00
CA GLN A 155 3.06 -5.65 10.80
C GLN A 155 2.91 -4.34 11.59
N THR A 156 2.42 -3.28 10.95
CA THR A 156 2.11 -2.00 11.60
C THR A 156 1.08 -2.15 12.72
N HIS A 157 0.05 -2.98 12.51
CA HIS A 157 -0.92 -3.29 13.56
C HIS A 157 -0.28 -4.00 14.77
N VAL A 158 0.60 -4.96 14.53
CA VAL A 158 1.31 -5.69 15.60
C VAL A 158 2.20 -4.74 16.41
N ASP A 159 2.96 -3.87 15.74
CA ASP A 159 3.86 -2.93 16.42
C ASP A 159 3.07 -1.91 17.26
N ASN A 160 1.96 -1.40 16.74
CA ASN A 160 1.04 -0.56 17.49
C ASN A 160 0.42 -1.30 18.69
N ALA A 161 0.00 -2.56 18.52
CA ALA A 161 -0.56 -3.36 19.60
C ALA A 161 0.45 -3.59 20.74
N ILE A 162 1.72 -3.82 20.41
CA ILE A 162 2.81 -3.92 21.39
C ILE A 162 2.98 -2.59 22.13
N GLY A 163 2.98 -1.45 21.42
CA GLY A 163 3.02 -0.13 22.03
C GLY A 163 1.87 0.11 23.03
N PHE A 164 0.66 -0.33 22.68
CA PHE A 164 -0.49 -0.30 23.59
C PHE A 164 -0.30 -1.19 24.82
N THR A 165 0.26 -2.39 24.65
CA THR A 165 0.55 -3.28 25.79
C THR A 165 1.56 -2.66 26.74
N ALA A 166 2.63 -2.06 26.22
CA ALA A 166 3.64 -1.38 27.05
C ALA A 166 3.05 -0.18 27.83
N LEU A 167 2.12 0.57 27.22
CA LEU A 167 1.46 1.70 27.89
C LEU A 167 0.51 1.24 29.02
N LEU A 168 -0.10 0.07 28.86
CA LEU A 168 -1.19 -0.41 29.71
C LEU A 168 -0.80 -1.50 30.70
N ASP A 169 0.44 -1.98 30.67
CA ASP A 169 0.92 -3.15 31.44
C ASP A 169 0.61 -3.05 32.95
N ASP A 170 0.84 -1.88 33.54
CA ASP A 170 0.58 -1.62 34.96
C ASP A 170 -0.91 -1.56 35.33
N TYR A 171 -1.80 -1.45 34.35
CA TYR A 171 -3.23 -1.17 34.57
C TYR A 171 -4.14 -2.32 34.16
N VAL A 172 -3.76 -3.05 33.10
CA VAL A 172 -4.51 -4.20 32.61
C VAL A 172 -3.57 -5.26 32.06
N GLY A 173 -3.94 -6.53 32.22
CA GLY A 173 -3.17 -7.63 31.66
C GLY A 173 -3.04 -7.56 30.13
N ILE A 174 -1.91 -8.07 29.62
CA ILE A 174 -1.49 -8.05 28.21
C ILE A 174 -2.63 -8.34 27.23
N GLY A 175 -3.33 -9.47 27.38
CA GLY A 175 -4.39 -9.85 26.43
C GLY A 175 -5.55 -8.84 26.38
N ARG A 176 -5.83 -8.17 27.50
CA ARG A 176 -6.81 -7.09 27.54
C ARG A 176 -6.27 -5.83 26.86
N ALA A 177 -5.00 -5.47 27.07
CA ALA A 177 -4.37 -4.34 26.37
C ALA A 177 -4.33 -4.52 24.83
N VAL A 178 -4.09 -5.74 24.34
CA VAL A 178 -4.20 -6.02 22.89
C VAL A 178 -5.65 -5.90 22.41
N SER A 179 -6.61 -6.45 23.15
CA SER A 179 -8.04 -6.30 22.82
C SER A 179 -8.48 -4.84 22.79
N TYR A 180 -7.83 -4.01 23.61
CA TYR A 180 -7.99 -2.57 23.66
C TYR A 180 -7.61 -1.89 22.36
N TYR A 181 -6.40 -2.17 21.89
CA TYR A 181 -5.90 -1.70 20.61
C TYR A 181 -6.85 -2.10 19.47
N LEU A 182 -7.18 -3.39 19.35
CA LEU A 182 -8.05 -3.90 18.29
C LEU A 182 -9.41 -3.20 18.28
N GLY A 183 -9.98 -2.93 19.46
CA GLY A 183 -11.22 -2.17 19.58
C GLY A 183 -11.08 -0.69 19.22
N ALA A 184 -9.93 -0.08 19.51
CA ALA A 184 -9.67 1.34 19.21
C ALA A 184 -9.53 1.58 17.70
N VAL A 185 -8.91 0.65 16.97
CA VAL A 185 -8.78 0.73 15.49
C VAL A 185 -9.89 -0.01 14.74
N LEU A 186 -10.96 -0.41 15.44
CA LEU A 186 -12.13 -1.12 14.88
C LEU A 186 -11.81 -2.39 14.08
N LEU A 187 -10.67 -3.03 14.36
CA LEU A 187 -10.25 -4.24 13.65
C LEU A 187 -11.10 -5.43 14.11
N SER A 188 -11.58 -6.22 13.15
CA SER A 188 -12.45 -7.37 13.43
C SER A 188 -12.12 -8.60 12.56
N GLY A 189 -12.86 -9.69 12.76
CA GLY A 189 -12.76 -10.90 11.95
C GLY A 189 -11.39 -11.58 11.98
N SER A 190 -10.97 -12.08 10.83
CA SER A 190 -9.70 -12.79 10.64
C SER A 190 -8.49 -11.89 10.90
N ARG A 191 -8.50 -10.64 10.41
CA ARG A 191 -7.40 -9.68 10.61
C ARG A 191 -7.14 -9.40 12.10
N ALA A 192 -8.19 -9.17 12.88
CA ALA A 192 -8.04 -8.99 14.33
C ALA A 192 -7.47 -10.23 15.03
N HIS A 193 -7.89 -11.42 14.61
CA HIS A 193 -7.34 -12.67 15.14
C HIS A 193 -5.85 -12.84 14.80
N SER A 194 -5.46 -12.58 13.55
CA SER A 194 -4.06 -12.64 13.11
C SER A 194 -3.17 -11.67 13.89
N VAL A 195 -3.60 -10.41 14.04
CA VAL A 195 -2.88 -9.40 14.81
C VAL A 195 -2.76 -9.82 16.28
N LEU A 196 -3.84 -10.33 16.89
CA LEU A 196 -3.81 -10.85 18.26
C LEU A 196 -2.76 -11.97 18.39
N GLN A 197 -2.80 -12.99 17.54
CA GLN A 197 -1.89 -14.13 17.63
C GLN A 197 -0.43 -13.72 17.43
N ARG A 198 -0.14 -12.90 16.41
CA ARG A 198 1.23 -12.41 16.13
C ARG A 198 1.76 -11.53 17.26
N THR A 199 0.91 -10.67 17.82
CA THR A 199 1.27 -9.83 18.97
C THR A 199 1.57 -10.68 20.20
N MET A 200 0.70 -11.65 20.52
CA MET A 200 0.90 -12.56 21.65
C MET A 200 2.16 -13.40 21.48
N ALA A 201 2.47 -13.86 20.27
CA ALA A 201 3.71 -14.59 19.98
C ALA A 201 4.95 -13.72 20.26
N ARG A 202 4.98 -12.47 19.78
CA ARG A 202 6.11 -11.55 20.06
C ARG A 202 6.26 -11.21 21.54
N LEU A 203 5.16 -11.06 22.26
CA LEU A 203 5.20 -10.80 23.70
C LEU A 203 5.62 -12.04 24.49
N ALA A 204 5.27 -13.24 24.02
CA ALA A 204 5.72 -14.49 24.63
C ALA A 204 7.26 -14.61 24.61
N ASP A 205 7.91 -14.20 23.52
CA ASP A 205 9.38 -14.18 23.41
C ASP A 205 10.06 -13.28 24.46
N VAL A 206 9.34 -12.29 24.99
CA VAL A 206 9.83 -11.33 25.99
C VAL A 206 9.48 -11.76 27.42
N HIS A 207 8.29 -12.32 27.64
CA HIS A 207 7.75 -12.54 28.98
C HIS A 207 7.83 -13.99 29.49
N LEU A 208 8.01 -14.98 28.61
CA LEU A 208 8.13 -16.37 29.05
C LEU A 208 9.55 -16.69 29.53
N PRO A 209 9.71 -17.43 30.64
CA PRO A 209 11.01 -17.92 31.07
C PRO A 209 11.55 -18.91 30.02
N ARG A 210 12.86 -18.80 29.74
CA ARG A 210 13.59 -19.72 28.86
C ARG A 210 14.00 -21.00 29.57
#